data_AF-A0A847TZY3-F1
#
_entry.id   AF-A0A847TZY3-F1
#
_cell.length_a   1.000
_cell.length_b   1.000
_cell.length_c   1.000
_cell.angle_alpha   90.00
_cell.angle_beta   90.00
_cell.angle_gamma   90.00
#
_symmetry.space_group_name_H-M   'P 1'
#
loop_
_entity.id
_entity.type
_entity.pdbx_description
1 polymer ?
#
loop_
_entity_poly.entity_id
_entity_poly.type
_entity_poly.pdbx_seq_one_letter_code
_entity_poly.pdbx_strand_id
1 'polypeptide(L)'
;MATGAGVGVGLLAGCSGSSDSGSDGTSDDGTSDDATMADGGAVGAFRLLISDQPAAIGDFDSLNVSFSRARIFRASEETEDTATETATADPTGTATADSTEAETTDPTETETPDDDADEDADGGFVVRDLDGATVDLTEVVGDRAIGVLDGELEAGRYSKIELYAESVEGVVDGESVDVKIPSGKLQITKPFEVVAGESVEFVFDINVVKKGNGGYNLLPVISESGVAGRDVDVEEVSNGADADDTESSTDDDEETEAETTEIDETDRDSVTESGRPGNETAAE
;
A
#
# COMPACT_ATOMS: atom_id res chain seq x y z
N MET A 1 -9.46 -9.15 40.62
CA MET A 1 -9.81 -7.82 41.18
C MET A 1 -8.54 -7.03 41.36
N ALA A 2 -8.12 -6.30 40.33
CA ALA A 2 -7.07 -5.30 40.42
C ALA A 2 -7.43 -4.23 39.38
N THR A 3 -8.12 -3.20 39.86
CA THR A 3 -8.48 -1.99 39.15
C THR A 3 -7.26 -1.07 39.11
N GLY A 4 -6.80 -0.70 37.91
CA GLY A 4 -5.79 0.34 37.72
C GLY A 4 -6.34 1.38 36.75
N ALA A 5 -6.71 2.55 37.27
CA ALA A 5 -7.12 3.72 36.51
C ALA A 5 -5.91 4.65 36.34
N GLY A 6 -5.65 5.11 35.12
CA GLY A 6 -4.65 6.13 34.83
C GLY A 6 -5.20 7.12 33.81
N VAL A 7 -5.39 8.37 34.24
CA VAL A 7 -5.77 9.52 33.41
C VAL A 7 -4.53 10.42 33.35
N GLY A 8 -4.02 10.70 32.15
CA GLY A 8 -2.92 11.63 31.94
C GLY A 8 -3.34 12.75 31.01
N VAL A 9 -3.53 13.96 31.54
CA VAL A 9 -3.70 15.20 30.76
C VAL A 9 -2.35 15.92 30.78
N GLY A 10 -1.76 16.11 29.61
CA GLY A 10 -0.57 16.96 29.42
C GLY A 10 -0.98 18.32 28.88
N LEU A 11 -0.86 19.37 29.70
CA LEU A 11 -0.95 20.77 29.28
C LEU A 11 0.48 21.33 29.22
N LEU A 12 1.01 21.60 28.02
CA LEU A 12 2.24 22.37 27.85
C LEU A 12 1.92 23.85 27.66
N ALA A 13 2.61 24.68 28.45
CA ALA A 13 2.47 26.13 28.50
C ALA A 13 3.65 26.82 27.78
N GLY A 14 3.36 27.98 27.19
CA GLY A 14 4.22 29.18 27.30
C GLY A 14 5.23 29.45 26.18
N CYS A 15 4.95 30.48 25.38
CA CYS A 15 5.95 31.50 25.04
C CYS A 15 5.25 32.86 24.85
N SER A 16 5.39 33.70 25.86
CA SER A 16 5.01 35.11 25.85
C SER A 16 6.11 35.94 25.17
N GLY A 17 5.85 36.49 24.00
CA GLY A 17 6.67 37.52 23.36
C GLY A 17 6.00 38.89 23.51
N SER A 18 6.50 39.70 24.44
CA SER A 18 6.10 41.09 24.64
C SER A 18 7.09 42.00 23.89
N SER A 19 6.62 42.86 23.01
CA SER A 19 7.38 44.02 22.53
C SER A 19 6.39 45.14 22.22
N ASP A 20 6.42 46.15 23.09
CA ASP A 20 5.70 47.41 22.99
C ASP A 20 6.50 48.35 22.06
N SER A 21 5.85 48.87 21.03
CA SER A 21 6.25 50.12 20.36
C SER A 21 5.01 50.70 19.71
N GLY A 22 4.45 51.71 20.37
CA GLY A 22 3.27 52.42 19.93
C GLY A 22 3.44 53.10 18.57
N SER A 23 2.42 52.98 17.74
CA SER A 23 2.06 54.00 16.75
C SER A 23 0.56 54.16 16.78
N ASP A 24 0.16 55.33 17.22
CA ASP A 24 -1.17 55.91 17.18
C ASP A 24 -1.54 56.27 15.74
N GLY A 25 -2.64 55.71 15.24
CA GLY A 25 -3.11 56.00 13.89
C GLY A 25 -4.36 55.23 13.50
N THR A 26 -5.52 55.73 13.94
CA THR A 26 -6.83 55.69 13.26
C THR A 26 -7.48 54.35 12.93
N SER A 27 -8.69 54.18 13.45
CA SER A 27 -9.63 53.08 13.27
C SER A 27 -9.97 52.72 11.81
N ASP A 28 -10.05 51.41 11.58
CA ASP A 28 -11.18 50.70 10.96
C ASP A 28 -11.47 50.96 9.47
N ASP A 29 -10.94 50.08 8.62
CA ASP A 29 -11.77 49.29 7.69
C ASP A 29 -11.04 47.97 7.44
N GLY A 30 -11.52 46.91 8.10
CA GLY A 30 -10.99 45.57 7.97
C GLY A 30 -11.28 45.00 6.59
N THR A 31 -10.34 45.20 5.66
CA THR A 31 -10.01 44.11 4.74
C THR A 31 -9.32 43.06 5.59
N SER A 32 -10.13 42.22 6.23
CA SER A 32 -9.69 40.87 6.56
C SER A 32 -9.09 40.34 5.27
N ASP A 33 -7.79 40.05 5.29
CA ASP A 33 -7.19 39.16 4.33
C ASP A 33 -8.11 37.94 4.26
N ASP A 34 -8.89 37.88 3.19
CA ASP A 34 -9.55 36.68 2.72
C ASP A 34 -8.41 35.76 2.29
N ALA A 35 -7.70 35.22 3.27
CA ALA A 35 -7.32 33.83 3.21
C ALA A 35 -8.65 33.11 3.14
N THR A 36 -9.17 32.99 1.91
CA THR A 36 -9.98 31.86 1.50
C THR A 36 -9.18 30.67 1.98
N MET A 37 -9.44 30.22 3.21
CA MET A 37 -9.02 28.91 3.66
C MET A 37 -9.64 28.02 2.60
N ALA A 38 -8.82 27.50 1.70
CA ALA A 38 -9.25 26.42 0.84
C ALA A 38 -9.98 25.47 1.78
N ASP A 39 -11.25 25.20 1.47
CA ASP A 39 -12.09 24.24 2.17
C ASP A 39 -11.52 22.84 1.87
N GLY A 40 -10.23 22.65 2.18
CA GLY A 40 -9.57 21.37 2.18
C GLY A 40 -10.08 20.70 3.44
N GLY A 41 -11.12 19.89 3.27
CA GLY A 41 -11.65 19.07 4.34
C GLY A 41 -10.53 18.34 5.06
N ALA A 42 -10.72 18.04 6.35
CA ALA A 42 -9.73 17.31 7.12
C ALA A 42 -9.32 16.02 6.37
N VAL A 43 -8.02 15.77 6.18
CA VAL A 43 -7.51 14.64 5.39
C VAL A 43 -6.91 13.53 6.26
N GLY A 44 -6.94 12.30 5.76
CA GLY A 44 -6.19 11.14 6.28
C GLY A 44 -5.25 10.59 5.21
N ALA A 45 -4.24 9.84 5.64
CA ALA A 45 -3.33 9.14 4.74
C ALA A 45 -4.02 7.91 4.16
N PHE A 46 -3.83 7.66 2.88
CA PHE A 46 -4.43 6.56 2.14
C PHE A 46 -3.39 5.88 1.26
N ARG A 47 -3.28 4.55 1.41
CA ARG A 47 -2.45 3.70 0.56
C ARG A 47 -3.32 2.69 -0.17
N LEU A 48 -3.05 2.47 -1.45
CA LEU A 48 -3.66 1.40 -2.25
C LEU A 48 -2.62 0.31 -2.47
N LEU A 49 -2.93 -0.90 -2.03
CA LEU A 49 -2.11 -2.08 -2.22
C LEU A 49 -2.79 -3.04 -3.20
N ILE A 50 -2.01 -3.77 -4.00
CA ILE A 50 -2.49 -4.77 -4.95
C ILE A 50 -2.03 -6.16 -4.50
N SER A 51 -2.96 -7.11 -4.44
CA SER A 51 -2.71 -8.54 -4.19
C SER A 51 -3.34 -9.42 -5.27
N ASP A 52 -2.95 -10.70 -5.31
CA ASP A 52 -3.58 -11.71 -6.16
C ASP A 52 -3.92 -13.02 -5.42
N GLN A 53 -5.01 -13.65 -5.83
CA GLN A 53 -5.41 -14.96 -5.31
C GLN A 53 -4.72 -16.14 -6.02
N PRO A 54 -4.44 -17.24 -5.31
CA PRO A 54 -3.93 -18.47 -5.92
C PRO A 54 -5.00 -19.15 -6.79
N ALA A 55 -5.16 -18.66 -8.02
CA ALA A 55 -6.11 -19.14 -9.02
C ALA A 55 -5.35 -19.68 -10.24
N ALA A 56 -5.56 -19.11 -11.43
CA ALA A 56 -4.79 -19.49 -12.62
C ALA A 56 -3.41 -18.80 -12.66
N ILE A 57 -3.03 -18.03 -11.63
CA ILE A 57 -1.76 -17.31 -11.57
C ILE A 57 -0.55 -18.26 -11.62
N GLY A 58 -0.72 -19.49 -11.11
CA GLY A 58 0.31 -20.52 -11.18
C GLY A 58 0.60 -21.07 -12.58
N ASP A 59 -0.19 -20.69 -13.59
CA ASP A 59 0.12 -20.98 -15.00
C ASP A 59 1.17 -19.98 -15.55
N PHE A 60 1.38 -18.83 -14.92
CA PHE A 60 2.22 -17.75 -15.44
C PHE A 60 3.66 -17.83 -14.92
N ASP A 61 4.62 -17.54 -15.80
CA ASP A 61 6.00 -17.24 -15.41
C ASP A 61 6.11 -15.82 -14.86
N SER A 62 5.33 -14.88 -15.42
CA SER A 62 5.21 -13.48 -14.99
C SER A 62 3.88 -12.92 -15.48
N LEU A 63 3.23 -12.07 -14.68
CA LEU A 63 2.02 -11.37 -15.07
C LEU A 63 2.09 -9.91 -14.64
N ASN A 64 2.64 -9.08 -15.53
CA ASN A 64 2.83 -7.66 -15.27
C ASN A 64 1.58 -6.87 -15.64
N VAL A 65 1.09 -6.06 -14.71
CA VAL A 65 -0.03 -5.14 -14.91
C VAL A 65 0.42 -3.74 -14.57
N SER A 66 0.39 -2.83 -15.56
CA SER A 66 0.67 -1.42 -15.35
C SER A 66 -0.62 -0.66 -15.14
N PHE A 67 -0.67 0.18 -14.11
CA PHE A 67 -1.88 0.94 -13.75
C PHE A 67 -1.70 2.42 -14.05
N SER A 68 -2.69 3.03 -14.71
CA SER A 68 -2.68 4.45 -15.05
C SER A 68 -3.27 5.32 -13.94
N ARG A 69 -4.43 4.94 -13.42
CA ARG A 69 -5.15 5.72 -12.41
C ARG A 69 -6.12 4.89 -11.58
N ALA A 70 -6.47 5.42 -10.41
CA ALA A 70 -7.58 5.00 -9.59
C ALA A 70 -8.66 6.09 -9.50
N ARG A 71 -9.93 5.69 -9.42
CA ARG A 71 -11.06 6.55 -9.06
C ARG A 71 -11.67 6.05 -7.76
N ILE A 72 -11.78 6.93 -6.78
CA ILE A 72 -12.20 6.60 -5.43
C ILE A 72 -13.50 7.36 -5.14
N PHE A 73 -14.61 6.64 -5.02
CA PHE A 73 -15.95 7.20 -4.93
C PHE A 73 -16.37 7.36 -3.47
N ARG A 74 -16.77 8.58 -3.10
CA ARG A 74 -17.40 8.84 -1.80
C ARG A 74 -18.75 8.14 -1.72
N ALA A 75 -19.14 7.75 -0.52
CA ALA A 75 -20.50 7.31 -0.24
C ALA A 75 -21.41 8.54 -0.21
N SER A 76 -22.32 8.66 -1.17
CA SER A 76 -23.46 9.57 -1.03
C SER A 76 -24.44 8.98 -0.01
N GLU A 77 -25.13 9.82 0.77
CA GLU A 77 -26.16 9.36 1.73
C GLU A 77 -27.42 8.79 1.05
N GLU A 78 -27.35 8.39 -0.22
CA GLU A 78 -28.46 7.79 -0.96
C GLU A 78 -28.07 6.41 -1.53
N THR A 79 -28.68 5.40 -0.91
CA THR A 79 -28.94 4.02 -1.36
C THR A 79 -27.82 3.00 -1.23
N GLU A 80 -27.98 2.16 -0.19
CA GLU A 80 -27.42 0.81 -0.09
C GLU A 80 -27.81 -0.02 -1.34
N ASP A 81 -26.94 -0.07 -2.35
CA ASP A 81 -27.04 -1.10 -3.38
C ASP A 81 -26.38 -2.37 -2.80
N THR A 82 -27.20 -3.12 -2.06
CA THR A 82 -26.87 -4.47 -1.60
C THR A 82 -26.73 -5.35 -2.85
N ALA A 83 -25.49 -5.48 -3.35
CA ALA A 83 -25.13 -6.42 -4.39
C ALA A 83 -25.45 -7.84 -3.90
N THR A 84 -26.62 -8.34 -4.26
CA THR A 84 -27.06 -9.69 -3.98
C THR A 84 -26.25 -10.64 -4.86
N GLU A 85 -25.41 -11.44 -4.21
CA GLU A 85 -24.80 -12.63 -4.77
C GLU A 85 -25.86 -13.48 -5.50
N THR A 86 -25.72 -13.65 -6.81
CA THR A 86 -26.38 -14.73 -7.54
C THR A 86 -25.39 -15.39 -8.49
N ALA A 87 -24.53 -16.22 -7.91
CA ALA A 87 -23.91 -17.32 -8.63
C ALA A 87 -24.94 -18.46 -8.76
N THR A 88 -25.43 -18.70 -9.97
CA THR A 88 -25.92 -20.02 -10.40
C THR A 88 -25.70 -20.13 -11.89
N ALA A 89 -24.61 -20.81 -12.24
CA ALA A 89 -24.48 -21.45 -13.53
C ALA A 89 -25.26 -22.77 -13.47
N ASP A 90 -26.10 -23.03 -14.47
CA ASP A 90 -26.29 -24.39 -14.95
C ASP A 90 -26.50 -24.38 -16.48
N PRO A 91 -25.89 -25.31 -17.24
CA PRO A 91 -25.74 -25.21 -18.69
C PRO A 91 -26.63 -26.20 -19.43
N THR A 92 -27.50 -25.75 -20.35
CA THR A 92 -28.08 -26.66 -21.36
C THR A 92 -28.55 -25.95 -22.62
N GLY A 93 -28.05 -26.38 -23.79
CA GLY A 93 -28.88 -26.52 -25.00
C GLY A 93 -28.61 -25.62 -26.21
N THR A 94 -27.60 -25.98 -27.00
CA THR A 94 -27.58 -26.06 -28.48
C THR A 94 -28.69 -25.38 -29.31
N ALA A 95 -28.33 -24.50 -30.26
CA ALA A 95 -28.20 -24.83 -31.70
C ALA A 95 -28.11 -23.59 -32.65
N THR A 96 -27.08 -23.63 -33.50
CA THR A 96 -27.03 -23.27 -34.93
C THR A 96 -27.09 -21.81 -35.42
N ALA A 97 -25.92 -21.38 -35.91
CA ALA A 97 -25.58 -20.73 -37.18
C ALA A 97 -26.38 -19.53 -37.71
N ASP A 98 -25.67 -18.43 -37.95
CA ASP A 98 -25.41 -17.99 -39.33
C ASP A 98 -24.10 -17.17 -39.41
N SER A 99 -23.28 -17.51 -40.42
CA SER A 99 -22.06 -16.81 -40.80
C SER A 99 -22.40 -15.77 -41.87
N THR A 100 -21.89 -14.54 -41.77
CA THR A 100 -21.54 -13.73 -42.95
C THR A 100 -20.42 -12.75 -42.63
N GLU A 101 -19.40 -12.90 -43.47
CA GLU A 101 -18.14 -12.20 -43.73
C GLU A 101 -18.27 -10.68 -43.96
N ALA A 102 -17.26 -9.89 -43.53
CA ALA A 102 -16.42 -9.07 -44.42
C ALA A 102 -15.45 -8.14 -43.65
N GLU A 103 -14.21 -8.16 -44.10
CA GLU A 103 -13.09 -7.28 -43.75
C GLU A 103 -13.35 -5.79 -44.01
N THR A 104 -12.70 -4.92 -43.24
CA THR A 104 -11.93 -3.79 -43.79
C THR A 104 -11.07 -3.12 -42.72
N THR A 105 -9.80 -3.00 -43.07
CA THR A 105 -8.72 -2.19 -42.51
C THR A 105 -9.04 -0.70 -42.52
N ASP A 106 -8.68 0.05 -41.47
CA ASP A 106 -7.64 1.09 -41.56
C ASP A 106 -7.28 1.67 -40.17
N PRO A 107 -6.02 2.08 -39.97
CA PRO A 107 -5.52 2.68 -38.74
C PRO A 107 -5.77 4.18 -38.76
N THR A 108 -6.13 4.76 -37.63
CA THR A 108 -5.95 6.21 -37.41
C THR A 108 -5.60 6.39 -35.94
N GLU A 109 -4.29 6.52 -35.70
CA GLU A 109 -3.76 7.28 -34.60
C GLU A 109 -4.47 8.64 -34.56
N THR A 110 -5.08 8.95 -33.44
CA THR A 110 -5.05 10.31 -32.92
C THR A 110 -4.86 10.17 -31.42
N GLU A 111 -3.59 10.22 -31.03
CA GLU A 111 -3.22 10.62 -29.69
C GLU A 111 -3.78 12.03 -29.47
N THR A 112 -4.73 12.15 -28.57
CA THR A 112 -4.90 13.37 -27.79
C THR A 112 -4.51 13.01 -26.36
N PRO A 113 -3.45 13.61 -25.80
CA PRO A 113 -3.30 13.62 -24.36
C PRO A 113 -4.44 14.51 -23.84
N ASP A 114 -5.46 13.90 -23.25
CA ASP A 114 -6.42 14.61 -22.39
C ASP A 114 -5.67 14.99 -21.12
N ASP A 115 -4.90 16.07 -21.24
CA ASP A 115 -4.43 16.92 -20.14
C ASP A 115 -5.64 17.74 -19.67
N ASP A 116 -6.59 17.07 -19.01
CA ASP A 116 -7.66 17.70 -18.25
C ASP A 116 -7.28 17.59 -16.77
N ALA A 117 -6.35 18.46 -16.37
CA ALA A 117 -6.32 18.99 -15.03
C ALA A 117 -7.55 19.91 -14.85
N ASP A 118 -8.73 19.31 -14.69
CA ASP A 118 -9.95 20.02 -14.32
C ASP A 118 -10.33 19.69 -12.87
N GLU A 119 -10.13 20.72 -12.05
CA GLU A 119 -10.73 20.93 -10.75
C GLU A 119 -12.26 21.04 -10.91
N ASP A 120 -13.01 19.93 -10.88
CA ASP A 120 -14.45 19.96 -10.59
C ASP A 120 -14.93 18.62 -9.99
N ALA A 121 -15.15 18.65 -8.68
CA ALA A 121 -15.66 17.56 -7.86
C ALA A 121 -17.18 17.36 -8.02
N ASP A 122 -17.69 17.25 -9.24
CA ASP A 122 -19.11 16.98 -9.52
C ASP A 122 -19.43 15.47 -9.69
N GLY A 123 -18.41 14.62 -9.68
CA GLY A 123 -18.55 13.16 -9.86
C GLY A 123 -18.78 12.36 -8.57
N GLY A 124 -18.67 12.98 -7.38
CA GLY A 124 -18.65 12.24 -6.11
C GLY A 124 -17.45 11.29 -5.97
N PHE A 125 -16.42 11.44 -6.80
CA PHE A 125 -15.18 10.66 -6.77
C PHE A 125 -13.94 11.55 -6.88
N VAL A 126 -12.82 11.04 -6.41
CA VAL A 126 -11.49 11.64 -6.54
C VAL A 126 -10.66 10.76 -7.49
N VAL A 127 -9.93 11.39 -8.40
CA VAL A 127 -8.98 10.71 -9.30
C VAL A 127 -7.59 10.73 -8.66
N ARG A 128 -6.90 9.60 -8.69
CA ARG A 128 -5.51 9.44 -8.25
C ARG A 128 -4.71 8.84 -9.39
N ASP A 129 -3.66 9.54 -9.79
CA ASP A 129 -2.70 9.01 -10.75
C ASP A 129 -1.85 7.93 -10.07
N LEU A 130 -1.44 6.92 -10.84
CA LEU A 130 -0.62 5.81 -10.36
C LEU A 130 0.76 5.78 -11.03
N ASP A 131 1.11 6.82 -11.78
CA ASP A 131 2.40 7.02 -12.45
C ASP A 131 2.82 5.83 -13.34
N GLY A 132 1.85 5.06 -13.85
CA GLY A 132 2.12 3.86 -14.65
C GLY A 132 2.68 2.68 -13.83
N ALA A 133 2.49 2.66 -12.51
CA ALA A 133 3.04 1.64 -11.61
C ALA A 133 2.75 0.22 -12.12
N THR A 134 3.81 -0.57 -12.29
CA THR A 134 3.73 -1.97 -12.76
C THR A 134 3.86 -2.93 -11.59
N VAL A 135 2.95 -3.90 -11.52
CA VAL A 135 2.96 -4.98 -10.54
C VAL A 135 3.01 -6.32 -11.25
N ASP A 136 3.96 -7.18 -10.86
CA ASP A 136 3.91 -8.61 -11.22
C ASP A 136 2.99 -9.35 -10.24
N LEU A 137 1.82 -9.78 -10.72
CA LEU A 137 0.84 -10.48 -9.89
C LEU A 137 1.35 -11.83 -9.37
N THR A 138 2.38 -12.42 -10.00
CA THR A 138 3.00 -13.66 -9.50
C THR A 138 3.81 -13.43 -8.21
N GLU A 139 4.23 -12.19 -7.94
CA GLU A 139 4.99 -11.80 -6.76
C GLU A 139 4.10 -11.37 -5.58
N VAL A 140 2.81 -11.15 -5.80
CA VAL A 140 1.83 -10.70 -4.78
C VAL A 140 0.72 -11.72 -4.54
N VAL A 141 1.04 -13.01 -4.68
CA VAL A 141 0.06 -14.08 -4.45
C VAL A 141 -0.17 -14.34 -2.96
N GLY A 142 -1.44 -14.48 -2.57
CA GLY A 142 -1.89 -14.80 -1.21
C GLY A 142 -2.01 -13.54 -0.37
N ASP A 143 -1.45 -13.58 0.85
CA ASP A 143 -1.48 -12.44 1.77
C ASP A 143 -0.45 -11.36 1.38
N ARG A 144 0.33 -11.56 0.32
CA ARG A 144 1.35 -10.59 -0.12
C ARG A 144 0.70 -9.47 -0.93
N ALA A 145 1.09 -8.24 -0.68
CA ALA A 145 0.62 -7.12 -1.49
C ALA A 145 1.69 -6.05 -1.71
N ILE A 146 1.54 -5.27 -2.77
CA ILE A 146 2.46 -4.18 -3.11
C ILE A 146 1.72 -2.84 -3.18
N GLY A 147 2.29 -1.79 -2.59
CA GLY A 147 1.74 -0.44 -2.66
C GLY A 147 1.90 0.16 -4.06
N VAL A 148 0.80 0.62 -4.66
CA VAL A 148 0.78 1.31 -5.96
C VAL A 148 0.37 2.77 -5.87
N LEU A 149 -0.16 3.19 -4.71
CA LEU A 149 -0.51 4.57 -4.42
C LEU A 149 -0.19 4.86 -2.97
N ASP A 150 0.45 6.01 -2.73
CA ASP A 150 0.57 6.64 -1.43
C ASP A 150 0.11 8.10 -1.57
N GLY A 151 -0.85 8.52 -0.74
CA GLY A 151 -1.33 9.90 -0.80
C GLY A 151 -2.35 10.21 0.28
N GLU A 152 -3.03 11.35 0.13
CA GLU A 152 -4.02 11.82 1.11
C GLU A 152 -5.43 11.76 0.51
N LEU A 153 -6.41 11.42 1.33
CA LEU A 153 -7.82 11.49 1.01
C LEU A 153 -8.54 12.30 2.09
N GLU A 154 -9.52 13.09 1.67
CA GLU A 154 -10.40 13.77 2.61
C GLU A 154 -11.14 12.77 3.49
N ALA A 155 -11.28 13.11 4.76
CA ALA A 155 -11.96 12.28 5.75
C ALA A 155 -13.43 12.10 5.36
N GLY A 156 -13.91 10.87 5.45
CA GLY A 156 -15.26 10.51 5.04
C GLY A 156 -15.39 9.04 4.69
N ARG A 157 -16.62 8.66 4.33
CA ARG A 157 -16.92 7.31 3.86
C ARG A 157 -16.82 7.23 2.35
N TYR A 158 -16.23 6.15 1.89
CA TYR A 158 -16.07 5.78 0.50
C TYR A 158 -16.81 4.48 0.24
N SER A 159 -17.30 4.28 -0.98
CA SER A 159 -18.16 3.15 -1.35
C SER A 159 -17.51 2.21 -2.36
N LYS A 160 -16.58 2.73 -3.17
CA LYS A 160 -16.07 2.04 -4.35
C LYS A 160 -14.72 2.58 -4.78
N ILE A 161 -13.88 1.68 -5.29
CA ILE A 161 -12.64 1.99 -5.99
C ILE A 161 -12.70 1.38 -7.40
N GLU A 162 -12.35 2.17 -8.40
CA GLU A 162 -12.13 1.73 -9.78
C GLU A 162 -10.66 1.90 -10.14
N LEU A 163 -10.03 0.83 -10.60
CA LEU A 163 -8.64 0.77 -11.00
C LEU A 163 -8.54 0.54 -12.52
N TYR A 164 -7.73 1.36 -13.18
CA TYR A 164 -7.55 1.34 -14.63
C TYR A 164 -6.15 0.81 -14.97
N ALA A 165 -6.09 -0.34 -15.63
CA ALA A 165 -4.84 -0.83 -16.20
C ALA A 165 -4.55 -0.11 -17.53
N GLU A 166 -3.31 0.28 -17.73
CA GLU A 166 -2.77 0.77 -18.98
C GLU A 166 -2.39 -0.40 -19.91
N SER A 167 -1.67 -1.38 -19.36
CA SER A 167 -1.22 -2.57 -20.09
C SER A 167 -1.28 -3.81 -19.20
N VAL A 168 -1.42 -4.97 -19.85
CA VAL A 168 -1.37 -6.28 -19.20
C VAL A 168 -0.50 -7.21 -20.05
N GLU A 169 0.58 -7.71 -19.47
CA GLU A 169 1.60 -8.52 -20.13
C GLU A 169 1.76 -9.84 -19.38
N GLY A 170 1.20 -10.92 -19.95
CA GLY A 170 1.29 -12.27 -19.39
C GLY A 170 2.25 -13.15 -20.16
N VAL A 171 3.10 -13.90 -19.46
CA VAL A 171 3.99 -14.92 -20.01
C VAL A 171 3.66 -16.27 -19.39
N VAL A 172 3.47 -17.30 -20.22
CA VAL A 172 3.19 -18.69 -19.82
C VAL A 172 4.12 -19.60 -20.62
N ASP A 173 4.88 -20.45 -19.93
CA ASP A 173 5.89 -21.33 -20.53
C ASP A 173 6.89 -20.58 -21.45
N GLY A 174 7.18 -19.32 -21.14
CA GLY A 174 8.04 -18.43 -21.94
C GLY A 174 7.38 -17.81 -23.18
N GLU A 175 6.07 -18.00 -23.39
CA GLU A 175 5.30 -17.44 -24.51
C GLU A 175 4.33 -16.34 -24.04
N SER A 176 4.18 -15.27 -24.81
CA SER A 176 3.22 -14.20 -24.50
C SER A 176 1.78 -14.66 -24.74
N VAL A 177 0.92 -14.44 -23.74
CA VAL A 177 -0.50 -14.83 -23.78
C VAL A 177 -1.44 -13.63 -23.66
N ASP A 178 -2.62 -13.73 -24.29
CA ASP A 178 -3.67 -12.71 -24.20
C ASP A 178 -4.39 -12.78 -22.84
N VAL A 179 -4.27 -11.70 -22.08
CA VAL A 179 -4.97 -11.48 -20.81
C VAL A 179 -5.88 -10.26 -20.97
N LYS A 180 -7.15 -10.39 -20.58
CA LYS A 180 -8.14 -9.32 -20.77
C LYS A 180 -8.77 -8.88 -19.46
N ILE A 181 -9.15 -7.61 -19.39
CA ILE A 181 -10.05 -7.09 -18.36
C ILE A 181 -11.42 -6.92 -19.03
N PRO A 182 -12.39 -7.85 -18.83
CA PRO A 182 -13.64 -7.84 -19.59
C PRO A 182 -14.45 -6.54 -19.45
N SER A 183 -14.38 -5.92 -18.28
CA SER A 183 -15.08 -4.68 -17.95
C SER A 183 -14.32 -3.42 -18.38
N GLY A 184 -13.12 -3.55 -18.94
CA GLY A 184 -12.20 -2.45 -19.25
C GLY A 184 -11.57 -1.76 -18.02
N LYS A 185 -12.07 -2.05 -16.82
CA LYS A 185 -11.57 -1.57 -15.53
C LYS A 185 -11.81 -2.64 -14.46
N LEU A 186 -11.03 -2.60 -13.39
CA LEU A 186 -11.23 -3.42 -12.20
C LEU A 186 -11.97 -2.56 -11.17
N GLN A 187 -13.05 -3.07 -10.59
CA GLN A 187 -13.88 -2.30 -9.66
C GLN A 187 -14.21 -3.13 -8.43
N ILE A 188 -13.99 -2.55 -7.25
CA ILE A 188 -14.41 -3.08 -5.96
C ILE A 188 -15.44 -2.14 -5.36
N THR A 189 -16.61 -2.69 -5.00
CA THR A 189 -17.67 -1.94 -4.32
C THR A 189 -17.73 -2.40 -2.87
N LYS A 190 -16.75 -1.97 -2.07
CA LYS A 190 -16.66 -2.26 -0.64
C LYS A 190 -16.47 -0.96 0.13
N PRO A 191 -17.33 -0.66 1.12
CA PRO A 191 -17.25 0.61 1.83
C PRO A 191 -16.06 0.63 2.79
N PHE A 192 -15.41 1.79 2.87
CA PHE A 192 -14.34 2.07 3.83
C PHE A 192 -14.42 3.51 4.31
N GLU A 193 -13.76 3.81 5.41
CA GLU A 193 -13.77 5.14 6.02
C GLU A 193 -12.34 5.64 6.15
N VAL A 194 -12.12 6.90 5.75
CA VAL A 194 -10.88 7.63 5.98
C VAL A 194 -11.13 8.58 7.14
N VAL A 195 -10.32 8.46 8.18
CA VAL A 195 -10.39 9.33 9.36
C VAL A 195 -9.26 10.34 9.30
N ALA A 196 -9.55 11.59 9.69
CA ALA A 196 -8.57 12.66 9.64
C ALA A 196 -7.35 12.36 10.53
N GLY A 197 -6.15 12.48 9.97
CA GLY A 197 -4.89 12.20 10.66
C GLY A 197 -4.60 10.71 10.92
N GLU A 198 -5.45 9.80 10.45
CA GLU A 198 -5.19 8.35 10.48
C GLU A 198 -4.72 7.85 9.11
N SER A 199 -4.03 6.71 9.11
CA SER A 199 -3.58 6.02 7.90
C SER A 199 -4.50 4.84 7.61
N VAL A 200 -5.00 4.77 6.36
CA VAL A 200 -5.84 3.68 5.87
C VAL A 200 -5.14 3.01 4.69
N GLU A 201 -4.98 1.70 4.80
CA GLU A 201 -4.38 0.87 3.77
C GLU A 201 -5.48 -0.01 3.18
N PHE A 202 -5.77 0.16 1.90
CA PHE A 202 -6.78 -0.63 1.20
C PHE A 202 -6.11 -1.61 0.24
N VAL A 203 -6.35 -2.91 0.45
CA VAL A 203 -5.90 -3.98 -0.44
C VAL A 203 -6.95 -4.20 -1.52
N PHE A 204 -6.51 -4.18 -2.77
CA PHE A 204 -7.29 -4.48 -3.95
C PHE A 204 -6.82 -5.81 -4.53
N ASP A 205 -7.62 -6.84 -4.31
CA ASP A 205 -7.32 -8.19 -4.77
C ASP A 205 -7.80 -8.41 -6.20
N ILE A 206 -6.88 -8.89 -7.03
CA ILE A 206 -7.08 -9.23 -8.43
C ILE A 206 -6.98 -10.75 -8.56
N ASN A 207 -7.70 -11.34 -9.50
CA ASN A 207 -7.63 -12.77 -9.75
C ASN A 207 -7.61 -13.03 -11.24
N VAL A 208 -6.67 -13.86 -11.67
CA VAL A 208 -6.59 -14.34 -13.04
C VAL A 208 -7.31 -15.69 -13.22
N VAL A 209 -8.20 -15.75 -14.20
CA VAL A 209 -8.97 -16.96 -14.55
C VAL A 209 -8.73 -17.37 -16.00
N LYS A 210 -8.59 -18.67 -16.23
CA LYS A 210 -8.38 -19.25 -17.56
C LYS A 210 -9.67 -19.28 -18.37
N LYS A 211 -9.65 -18.74 -19.59
CA LYS A 211 -10.72 -18.85 -20.59
C LYS A 211 -10.68 -20.22 -21.26
N GLY A 212 -11.84 -20.78 -21.60
CA GLY A 212 -11.95 -22.05 -22.32
C GLY A 212 -11.36 -22.05 -23.74
N ASN A 213 -11.00 -20.88 -24.28
CA ASN A 213 -10.39 -20.73 -25.61
C ASN A 213 -8.87 -20.45 -25.58
N GLY A 214 -8.21 -20.58 -24.41
CA GLY A 214 -6.75 -20.47 -24.31
C GLY A 214 -6.20 -19.06 -24.02
N GLY A 215 -7.01 -18.12 -23.55
CA GLY A 215 -6.50 -16.87 -22.94
C GLY A 215 -6.89 -16.76 -21.47
N TYR A 216 -6.64 -15.60 -20.86
CA TYR A 216 -7.00 -15.34 -19.46
C TYR A 216 -7.85 -14.07 -19.29
N ASN A 217 -8.52 -13.97 -18.15
CA ASN A 217 -9.23 -12.77 -17.71
C ASN A 217 -8.76 -12.36 -16.33
N LEU A 218 -8.57 -11.06 -16.12
CA LEU A 218 -8.38 -10.46 -14.79
C LEU A 218 -9.73 -9.99 -14.26
N LEU A 219 -10.01 -10.37 -13.02
CA LEU A 219 -11.25 -10.06 -12.30
C LEU A 219 -10.91 -9.47 -10.93
N PRO A 220 -11.66 -8.47 -10.45
CA PRO A 220 -11.54 -8.02 -9.06
C PRO A 220 -12.18 -9.03 -8.11
N VAL A 221 -11.62 -9.22 -6.92
CA VAL A 221 -12.18 -10.10 -5.87
C VAL A 221 -12.65 -9.29 -4.67
N ILE A 222 -13.96 -9.11 -4.56
CA ILE A 222 -14.56 -8.25 -3.52
C ILE A 222 -14.35 -8.80 -2.11
N SER A 223 -14.39 -10.13 -1.94
CA SER A 223 -14.27 -10.76 -0.63
C SER A 223 -12.89 -10.58 0.00
N GLU A 224 -11.84 -10.66 -0.80
CA GLU A 224 -10.43 -10.51 -0.37
C GLU A 224 -9.87 -9.11 -0.59
N SER A 225 -10.70 -8.15 -1.01
CA SER A 225 -10.32 -6.73 -1.00
C SER A 225 -10.83 -6.07 0.26
N GLY A 226 -10.16 -5.05 0.78
CA GLY A 226 -10.62 -4.29 1.95
C GLY A 226 -9.51 -3.58 2.71
N VAL A 227 -9.84 -3.03 3.88
CA VAL A 227 -8.87 -2.34 4.72
C VAL A 227 -7.99 -3.37 5.45
N ALA A 228 -6.67 -3.23 5.31
CA ALA A 228 -5.69 -4.08 5.96
C ALA A 228 -5.87 -4.09 7.49
N GLY A 229 -5.72 -5.26 8.11
CA GLY A 229 -5.88 -5.48 9.55
C GLY A 229 -7.32 -5.40 10.08
N ARG A 230 -8.28 -5.01 9.24
CA ARG A 230 -9.72 -4.95 9.58
C ARG A 230 -10.55 -5.92 8.76
N ASP A 231 -10.39 -5.87 7.45
CA ASP A 231 -11.12 -6.69 6.49
C ASP A 231 -10.28 -7.87 6.00
N VAL A 232 -8.96 -7.68 5.87
CA VAL A 232 -8.01 -8.65 5.30
C VAL A 232 -6.66 -8.57 6.01
N ASP A 233 -5.96 -9.69 6.07
CA ASP A 233 -4.57 -9.78 6.53
C ASP A 233 -3.63 -9.56 5.34
N VAL A 234 -2.53 -8.83 5.53
CA VAL A 234 -1.60 -8.50 4.45
C VAL A 234 -0.16 -8.42 4.94
N GLU A 235 0.74 -8.95 4.13
CA GLU A 235 2.20 -8.81 4.23
C GLU A 235 2.66 -7.95 3.05
N GLU A 236 3.04 -6.70 3.34
CA GLU A 236 3.55 -5.83 2.28
C GLU A 236 4.92 -6.32 1.79
N VAL A 237 5.05 -6.47 0.48
CA VAL A 237 6.34 -6.69 -0.17
C VAL A 237 6.84 -5.37 -0.73
N SER A 238 8.06 -5.00 -0.37
CA SER A 238 8.72 -3.85 -0.98
C SER A 238 9.06 -4.20 -2.43
N ASN A 239 8.53 -3.43 -3.39
CA ASN A 239 9.09 -3.40 -4.74
C ASN A 239 10.57 -3.03 -4.57
N GLY A 240 11.52 -3.81 -5.07
CA GLY A 240 12.96 -3.75 -4.72
C GLY A 240 13.73 -2.45 -5.04
N ALA A 241 13.09 -1.28 -5.01
CA ALA A 241 13.68 0.05 -5.10
C ALA A 241 14.26 0.54 -3.76
N ASP A 242 13.89 -0.04 -2.62
CA ASP A 242 14.44 0.29 -1.30
C ASP A 242 14.84 -1.00 -0.55
N ALA A 243 15.95 -1.60 -0.98
CA ALA A 243 16.68 -2.54 -0.14
C ALA A 243 17.56 -1.75 0.85
N ASP A 244 16.95 -1.13 1.86
CA ASP A 244 17.66 -0.82 3.10
C ASP A 244 17.44 -1.98 4.08
N ASP A 245 18.43 -2.87 4.03
CA ASP A 245 18.66 -4.03 4.87
C ASP A 245 18.46 -3.69 6.36
N THR A 246 17.28 -3.99 6.90
CA THR A 246 17.09 -4.01 8.36
C THR A 246 17.07 -5.47 8.80
N GLU A 247 18.27 -6.04 8.83
CA GLU A 247 18.63 -7.30 9.46
C GLU A 247 17.88 -7.45 10.79
N SER A 248 16.94 -8.41 10.85
CA SER A 248 16.28 -8.83 12.07
C SER A 248 17.32 -9.40 13.02
N SER A 249 17.80 -8.57 13.96
CA SER A 249 18.68 -9.00 15.03
C SER A 249 17.85 -9.80 16.03
N THR A 250 17.86 -11.12 15.87
CA THR A 250 17.49 -12.01 16.97
C THR A 250 18.68 -12.07 17.91
N ASP A 251 18.68 -11.17 18.91
CA ASP A 251 19.63 -11.22 20.02
C ASP A 251 19.34 -12.47 20.88
N ASP A 252 20.16 -13.50 20.66
CA ASP A 252 20.33 -14.66 21.53
C ASP A 252 21.32 -14.26 22.64
N ASP A 253 20.78 -13.67 23.70
CA ASP A 253 21.51 -13.29 24.93
C ASP A 253 21.77 -14.55 25.78
N GLU A 254 22.85 -15.27 25.47
CA GLU A 254 23.46 -16.24 26.40
C GLU A 254 24.26 -15.45 27.46
N GLU A 255 23.62 -15.18 28.60
CA GLU A 255 24.26 -14.59 29.77
C GLU A 255 25.40 -15.50 30.28
N THR A 256 26.64 -15.02 30.27
CA THR A 256 27.67 -15.53 31.19
C THR A 256 28.64 -14.41 31.57
N GLU A 257 28.24 -13.58 32.53
CA GLU A 257 29.14 -12.62 33.16
C GLU A 257 29.89 -13.26 34.33
N ALA A 258 31.21 -13.27 34.20
CA ALA A 258 32.18 -13.80 35.13
C ALA A 258 32.51 -12.80 36.27
N GLU A 259 32.84 -13.41 37.40
CA GLU A 259 33.27 -12.85 38.68
C GLU A 259 34.34 -11.73 38.59
N THR A 260 34.04 -10.58 39.17
CA THR A 260 34.95 -9.43 39.29
C THR A 260 36.08 -9.71 40.29
N THR A 261 37.34 -9.68 39.86
CA THR A 261 38.49 -9.57 40.77
C THR A 261 39.16 -8.21 40.58
N GLU A 262 39.10 -7.43 41.66
CA GLU A 262 39.72 -6.12 41.84
C GLU A 262 41.25 -6.26 41.72
N ILE A 263 41.89 -5.42 40.89
CA ILE A 263 43.35 -5.29 40.89
C ILE A 263 43.77 -3.89 41.33
N ASP A 264 44.53 -3.93 42.41
CA ASP A 264 45.14 -2.88 43.22
C ASP A 264 46.22 -2.10 42.45
N GLU A 265 46.32 -0.82 42.78
CA GLU A 265 47.20 0.14 42.14
C GLU A 265 48.69 -0.10 42.46
N THR A 266 49.51 0.09 41.42
CA THR A 266 50.84 0.74 41.41
C THR A 266 51.73 0.58 42.65
N ASP A 267 52.88 -0.10 42.50
CA ASP A 267 54.17 0.47 42.92
C ASP A 267 55.41 -0.36 42.49
N ARG A 268 56.35 0.37 41.87
CA ARG A 268 57.81 0.40 42.13
C ARG A 268 58.70 -0.86 42.14
N ASP A 269 59.91 -0.56 41.65
CA ASP A 269 61.22 -1.18 41.89
C ASP A 269 61.71 -2.36 41.02
N SER A 270 62.35 -1.96 39.93
CA SER A 270 63.81 -2.01 39.73
C SER A 270 64.63 -3.26 40.18
N VAL A 271 65.44 -3.71 39.22
CA VAL A 271 66.77 -4.38 39.33
C VAL A 271 66.83 -5.92 39.42
N THR A 272 67.45 -6.44 38.35
CA THR A 272 68.29 -7.64 38.15
C THR A 272 68.55 -8.59 39.33
N GLU A 273 68.53 -9.90 39.06
CA GLU A 273 69.74 -10.70 38.82
C GLU A 273 69.46 -12.22 38.93
N SER A 274 70.02 -12.96 37.97
CA SER A 274 70.45 -14.37 38.03
C SER A 274 69.47 -15.51 38.27
N GLY A 275 69.53 -16.49 37.35
CA GLY A 275 69.98 -17.82 37.81
C GLY A 275 69.12 -19.03 37.44
N ARG A 276 69.22 -19.45 36.16
CA ARG A 276 69.34 -20.83 35.64
C ARG A 276 68.29 -21.93 35.98
N PRO A 277 68.07 -22.87 35.03
CA PRO A 277 67.03 -23.90 35.08
C PRO A 277 67.52 -25.26 35.60
N GLY A 278 66.58 -26.07 36.09
CA GLY A 278 66.66 -27.54 36.22
C GLY A 278 65.22 -28.05 36.33
N ASN A 279 64.66 -28.68 35.30
CA ASN A 279 64.76 -30.09 34.89
C ASN A 279 64.09 -31.07 35.87
N GLU A 280 63.59 -32.16 35.28
CA GLU A 280 63.13 -33.44 35.84
C GLU A 280 61.60 -33.52 35.94
N THR A 281 60.85 -33.99 34.94
CA THR A 281 60.70 -35.35 34.36
C THR A 281 60.50 -36.49 35.38
N ALA A 282 59.28 -37.01 35.47
CA ALA A 282 58.92 -38.44 35.61
C ALA A 282 57.37 -38.51 35.69
N ALA A 283 56.70 -39.14 34.73
CA ALA A 283 56.16 -40.51 34.81
C ALA A 283 55.06 -40.62 35.88
N GLU A 284 53.84 -41.08 35.60
CA GLU A 284 53.35 -42.08 34.65
C GLU A 284 51.84 -41.86 34.45
#